data_AF-A0A3D2SSR9-F1
#
_entry.id   AF-A0A3D2SSR9-F1
#
_cell.length_a   1.000
_cell.length_b   1.000
_cell.length_c   1.000
_cell.angle_alpha   90.00
_cell.angle_beta   90.00
_cell.angle_gamma   90.00
#
_symmetry.space_group_name_H-M   'P 1'
#
loop_
_entity.id
_entity.type
_entity.pdbx_description
1 polymer ?
#
loop_
_entity_poly.entity_id
_entity_poly.type
_entity_poly.pdbx_seq_one_letter_code
_entity_poly.pdbx_strand_id
1 'polypeptide(L)'
;MGASNLVIVESPAKAKTINKYLGNDYKVLASFGHVRDLPPKDGSVKPDEGFEMAWEVSDRGKKTLKEITTALKDASTLILATDPDREGEAIAWHVKEVLEQKKLLKDK
;
A
#
# COMPACT_ATOMS: atom_id res chain seq x y z
N MET A 1 13.04 14.96 -17.28
CA MET A 1 12.41 15.01 -15.94
C MET A 1 12.88 13.78 -15.21
N GLY A 2 13.54 13.94 -14.06
CA GLY A 2 14.05 12.82 -13.27
C GLY A 2 12.92 11.90 -12.82
N ALA A 3 13.24 10.64 -12.53
CA ALA A 3 12.25 9.66 -12.05
C ALA A 3 11.60 10.17 -10.75
N SER A 4 10.27 10.22 -10.73
CA SER A 4 9.50 10.69 -9.57
C SER A 4 9.49 9.64 -8.45
N ASN A 5 9.46 10.05 -7.20
CA ASN A 5 9.29 9.11 -6.07
C ASN A 5 7.81 8.94 -5.73
N LEU A 6 7.38 7.73 -5.39
CA LEU A 6 6.00 7.44 -4.97
C LEU A 6 5.93 7.29 -3.45
N VAL A 7 5.13 8.13 -2.80
CA VAL A 7 4.87 8.06 -1.35
C VAL A 7 3.45 7.59 -1.10
N ILE A 8 3.29 6.55 -0.29
CA ILE A 8 1.98 6.04 0.13
C ILE A 8 1.76 6.40 1.60
N VAL A 9 0.64 7.06 1.88
CA VAL A 9 0.20 7.38 3.24
C VAL A 9 -1.20 6.80 3.47
N GLU A 10 -1.67 6.73 4.71
CA GLU A 10 -2.96 6.11 5.00
C GLU A 10 -4.17 6.96 4.57
N SER A 11 -4.09 8.30 4.69
CA SER A 11 -5.26 9.19 4.60
C SER A 11 -5.11 10.29 3.53
N PRO A 12 -6.22 10.70 2.89
CA PRO A 12 -6.19 11.76 1.87
C PRO A 12 -5.73 13.12 2.40
N ALA A 13 -6.02 13.41 3.67
CA ALA A 13 -5.61 14.66 4.31
C ALA A 13 -4.08 14.71 4.43
N LYS A 14 -3.45 13.64 4.92
CA LYS A 14 -1.99 13.50 4.98
C LYS A 14 -1.38 13.58 3.58
N ALA A 15 -1.99 12.93 2.59
CA ALA A 15 -1.49 12.96 1.22
C ALA A 15 -1.42 14.40 0.66
N LYS A 16 -2.50 15.19 0.85
CA LYS A 16 -2.52 16.61 0.44
C LYS A 16 -1.45 17.44 1.15
N THR A 17 -1.26 17.22 2.45
CA THR A 17 -0.28 17.97 3.25
C THR A 17 1.15 17.62 2.86
N ILE A 18 1.48 16.33 2.78
CA ILE A 18 2.83 15.86 2.44
C ILE A 18 3.19 16.25 1.00
N ASN A 19 2.26 16.17 0.06
CA ASN A 19 2.50 16.59 -1.33
C ASN A 19 2.87 18.08 -1.44
N LYS A 20 2.31 18.94 -0.58
CA LYS A 20 2.68 20.37 -0.52
C LYS A 20 4.12 20.56 -0.01
N TYR A 21 4.58 19.71 0.90
CA TYR A 21 5.94 19.81 1.45
C TYR A 21 7.00 19.24 0.51
N LEU A 22 6.71 18.13 -0.15
CA LEU A 22 7.67 17.42 -0.99
C LEU A 22 7.78 17.98 -2.41
N GLY A 23 6.75 18.63 -2.92
CA GLY A 23 6.75 19.25 -4.25
C GLY A 23 6.67 18.23 -5.40
N ASN A 24 7.05 18.66 -6.60
CA ASN A 24 6.77 17.95 -7.86
C ASN A 24 7.62 16.70 -8.09
N ASP A 25 8.70 16.50 -7.33
CA ASP A 25 9.55 15.31 -7.43
C ASP A 25 8.91 14.08 -6.78
N TYR A 26 7.81 14.28 -6.06
CA TYR A 26 7.09 13.23 -5.36
C TYR A 26 5.63 13.19 -5.82
N LYS A 27 5.13 11.97 -5.98
CA LYS A 27 3.70 11.69 -6.09
C LYS A 27 3.24 11.06 -4.79
N VAL A 28 2.31 11.71 -4.10
CA VAL A 28 1.77 11.21 -2.83
C VAL A 28 0.36 10.66 -3.04
N LEU A 29 0.15 9.37 -2.73
CA LEU A 29 -1.15 8.70 -2.81
C LEU A 29 -1.61 8.24 -1.42
N ALA A 30 -2.92 8.14 -1.23
CA ALA A 30 -3.50 7.60 -0.02
C ALA A 30 -3.94 6.14 -0.22
N SER A 31 -3.65 5.26 0.74
CA SER A 31 -4.18 3.89 0.76
C SER A 31 -5.67 3.85 1.13
N PHE A 32 -6.12 4.90 1.83
CA PHE A 32 -7.43 4.98 2.48
C PHE A 32 -7.64 3.92 3.57
N GLY A 33 -6.60 3.67 4.38
CA GLY A 33 -6.56 2.63 5.40
C GLY A 33 -6.11 1.28 4.83
N HIS A 34 -6.65 0.20 5.38
CA HIS A 34 -6.35 -1.17 4.95
C HIS A 34 -6.81 -1.44 3.51
N VAL A 35 -5.92 -2.04 2.70
CA VAL A 35 -6.21 -2.47 1.32
C VAL A 35 -6.65 -3.93 1.24
N ARG A 36 -6.42 -4.71 2.30
CA ARG A 36 -6.78 -6.11 2.44
C ARG A 36 -7.38 -6.36 3.82
N ASP A 37 -8.20 -7.39 3.90
CA ASP A 37 -8.76 -7.89 5.15
C ASP A 37 -8.93 -9.41 5.08
N LEU A 38 -9.27 -10.02 6.21
CA LEU A 38 -9.67 -11.42 6.27
C LEU A 38 -11.02 -11.58 5.57
N PRO A 39 -11.19 -12.59 4.68
CA PRO A 39 -12.49 -12.94 4.14
C PRO A 39 -13.50 -13.22 5.27
N PRO A 40 -14.76 -12.76 5.16
CA PRO A 40 -15.79 -12.97 6.19
C PRO A 40 -16.38 -14.38 6.11
N LYS A 41 -15.54 -15.40 6.23
CA LYS A 41 -15.90 -16.83 6.17
C LYS A 41 -14.99 -17.64 7.08
N ASP A 42 -15.47 -18.81 7.47
CA ASP A 42 -14.67 -19.78 8.22
C ASP A 42 -13.47 -20.25 7.39
N GLY A 43 -12.33 -20.44 8.07
CA GLY A 43 -11.07 -20.86 7.44
C GLY A 43 -10.17 -19.71 6.96
N SER A 44 -10.51 -18.45 7.24
CA SER A 44 -9.62 -17.30 6.95
C SER A 44 -8.37 -17.27 7.82
N VAL A 45 -8.38 -17.96 8.97
CA VAL A 45 -7.22 -18.25 9.79
C VAL A 45 -7.12 -19.77 9.88
N LYS A 46 -5.93 -20.32 9.66
CA LYS A 46 -5.67 -21.77 9.66
C LYS A 46 -4.81 -22.18 10.87
N PRO A 47 -5.39 -22.53 12.03
CA PRO A 47 -4.62 -22.86 13.23
C PRO A 47 -3.65 -24.03 13.05
N ASP A 48 -4.03 -25.02 12.24
CA ASP A 48 -3.21 -26.21 11.97
C ASP A 48 -2.07 -25.95 10.97
N GLU A 49 -2.08 -24.80 10.29
CA GLU A 49 -1.04 -24.36 9.34
C GLU A 49 -0.25 -23.16 9.92
N GLY A 50 0.06 -23.20 11.22
CA GLY A 50 0.85 -22.15 11.86
C GLY A 50 0.17 -20.78 11.90
N PHE A 51 -1.17 -20.77 11.96
CA PHE A 51 -2.00 -19.57 11.90
C PHE A 51 -1.86 -18.79 10.58
N GLU A 52 -1.60 -19.48 9.46
CA GLU A 52 -1.65 -18.86 8.14
C GLU A 52 -3.00 -18.17 7.91
N MET A 53 -2.94 -16.95 7.39
CA MET A 53 -4.11 -16.10 7.14
C MET A 53 -4.37 -15.96 5.65
N ALA A 54 -5.61 -16.21 5.23
CA ALA A 54 -6.08 -15.86 3.91
C ALA A 54 -6.43 -14.36 3.87
N TRP A 55 -5.85 -13.63 2.93
CA TRP A 55 -6.10 -12.20 2.75
C TRP A 55 -6.89 -11.95 1.46
N GLU A 56 -7.91 -11.10 1.53
CA GLU A 56 -8.67 -10.64 0.38
C GLU A 56 -8.57 -9.13 0.22
N VAL A 57 -8.42 -8.69 -1.03
CA VAL A 57 -8.40 -7.27 -1.36
C VAL A 57 -9.83 -6.76 -1.44
N SER A 58 -10.19 -5.77 -0.61
CA SER A 58 -11.50 -5.12 -0.64
C SER A 58 -11.72 -4.40 -1.98
N ASP A 59 -12.97 -4.13 -2.37
CA ASP A 59 -13.24 -3.43 -3.64
C ASP A 59 -12.63 -2.03 -3.69
N ARG A 60 -12.62 -1.34 -2.55
CA ARG A 60 -11.90 -0.08 -2.38
C ARG A 60 -10.39 -0.30 -2.55
N GLY A 61 -9.84 -1.32 -1.88
CA GLY A 61 -8.44 -1.73 -1.99
C GLY A 61 -8.02 -2.00 -3.43
N LYS A 62 -8.87 -2.65 -4.25
CA LYS A 62 -8.59 -2.91 -5.67
C LYS A 62 -8.39 -1.62 -6.45
N LYS A 63 -9.25 -0.62 -6.23
CA LYS A 63 -9.14 0.70 -6.89
C LYS A 63 -7.86 1.41 -6.46
N THR A 64 -7.59 1.47 -5.15
CA THR A 64 -6.38 2.05 -4.58
C THR A 64 -5.12 1.38 -5.15
N LEU A 65 -5.05 0.05 -5.11
CA LEU A 65 -3.91 -0.71 -5.61
C LEU A 65 -3.72 -0.52 -7.13
N LYS A 66 -4.80 -0.37 -7.90
CA LYS A 66 -4.68 -0.03 -9.32
C LYS A 66 -4.00 1.32 -9.53
N GLU A 67 -4.33 2.32 -8.71
CA GLU A 67 -3.71 3.64 -8.76
C GLU A 67 -2.23 3.59 -8.34
N ILE A 68 -1.94 2.92 -7.22
CA ILE A 68 -0.57 2.70 -6.72
C ILE A 68 0.27 1.98 -7.77
N THR A 69 -0.21 0.86 -8.31
CA THR A 69 0.53 0.08 -9.31
C THR A 69 0.74 0.83 -10.62
N THR A 70 -0.18 1.72 -11.00
CA THR A 70 0.00 2.59 -12.17
C THR A 70 1.09 3.62 -11.90
N ALA A 71 1.02 4.33 -10.77
CA ALA A 71 2.00 5.33 -10.38
C ALA A 71 3.41 4.73 -10.16
N LEU A 72 3.47 3.51 -9.63
CA LEU A 72 4.72 2.83 -9.32
C LEU A 72 5.55 2.53 -10.56
N LYS A 73 4.92 2.33 -11.74
CA LYS A 73 5.64 2.06 -12.98
C LYS A 73 6.61 3.19 -13.34
N ASP A 74 6.16 4.42 -13.17
CA ASP A 74 6.91 5.63 -13.50
C ASP A 74 7.79 6.12 -12.33
N ALA A 75 7.69 5.48 -11.16
CA ALA A 75 8.41 5.88 -9.96
C ALA A 75 9.76 5.18 -9.83
N SER A 76 10.82 5.86 -9.39
CA SER A 76 12.11 5.21 -9.07
C SER A 76 12.08 4.53 -7.71
N THR A 77 11.47 5.17 -6.71
CA THR A 77 11.46 4.70 -5.33
C THR A 77 10.02 4.59 -4.81
N LEU A 78 9.72 3.53 -4.07
CA LEU A 78 8.51 3.42 -3.26
C LEU A 78 8.80 3.74 -1.79
N ILE A 79 8.08 4.70 -1.23
CA ILE A 79 8.15 5.09 0.17
C ILE A 79 6.80 4.80 0.82
N LEU A 80 6.78 3.95 1.85
CA LEU A 80 5.60 3.69 2.67
C LEU A 80 5.69 4.57 3.92
N ALA A 81 4.89 5.63 3.97
CA ALA A 81 4.87 6.64 5.02
C ALA A 81 3.54 6.59 5.79
N THR A 82 3.21 5.39 6.27
CA THR A 82 2.10 5.15 7.21
C THR A 82 2.48 5.63 8.62
N ASP A 83 1.51 5.63 9.53
CA ASP A 83 1.78 6.02 10.90
C ASP A 83 2.77 5.08 11.59
N PRO A 84 3.62 5.60 12.50
CA PRO A 84 4.65 4.82 13.18
C PRO A 84 4.06 4.01 14.34
N ASP A 85 2.99 3.28 14.06
CA ASP A 85 2.31 2.39 14.99
C ASP A 85 2.04 1.02 14.35
N ARG A 86 1.43 0.11 15.14
CA ARG A 86 1.13 -1.26 14.67
C ARG A 86 0.16 -1.30 13.50
N GLU A 87 -0.78 -0.36 13.41
CA GLU A 87 -1.81 -0.33 12.38
C GLU A 87 -1.21 0.19 11.07
N GLY A 88 -0.43 1.27 11.17
CA GLY A 88 0.35 1.79 10.06
C GLY A 88 1.31 0.75 9.49
N GLU A 89 2.06 0.03 10.33
CA GLU A 89 2.96 -1.03 9.87
C GLU A 89 2.20 -2.17 9.16
N ALA A 90 1.02 -2.56 9.67
CA ALA A 90 0.18 -3.56 9.02
C ALA A 90 -0.32 -3.08 7.65
N ILE A 91 -0.75 -1.81 7.53
CA ILE A 91 -1.16 -1.20 6.25
C ILE A 91 0.01 -1.20 5.27
N ALA A 92 1.19 -0.75 5.69
CA ALA A 92 2.39 -0.74 4.87
C ALA A 92 2.74 -2.17 4.39
N TRP A 93 2.73 -3.14 5.30
CA TRP A 93 2.94 -4.54 4.98
C TRP A 93 1.93 -5.05 3.95
N HIS A 94 0.64 -4.76 4.11
CA HIS A 94 -0.37 -5.21 3.14
C HIS A 94 -0.17 -4.63 1.75
N VAL A 95 0.22 -3.35 1.65
CA VAL A 95 0.51 -2.73 0.35
C VAL A 95 1.75 -3.36 -0.27
N LYS A 96 2.86 -3.46 0.50
CA LYS A 96 4.11 -4.09 0.04
C LYS A 96 3.86 -5.49 -0.49
N GLU A 97 3.17 -6.32 0.29
CA GLU A 97 2.96 -7.73 -0.03
C GLU A 97 2.15 -7.93 -1.32
N VAL A 98 1.13 -7.10 -1.56
CA VAL A 98 0.39 -7.17 -2.83
C VAL A 98 1.27 -6.75 -4.02
N LEU A 99 2.12 -5.75 -3.84
CA LEU A 99 3.05 -5.30 -4.88
C LEU A 99 4.14 -6.34 -5.17
N GLU A 100 4.61 -7.03 -4.13
CA GLU A 100 5.58 -8.12 -4.22
C GLU A 100 5.01 -9.35 -4.95
N GLN A 101 3.78 -9.75 -4.61
CA GLN A 101 3.05 -10.81 -5.32
C GLN A 101 2.83 -10.49 -6.81
N LYS A 102 2.67 -9.20 -7.14
CA LYS A 102 2.60 -8.71 -8.52
C LYS A 102 3.97 -8.54 -9.19
N LYS A 103 5.07 -8.81 -8.48
CA LYS A 103 6.47 -8.66 -8.93
C LYS A 103 6.83 -7.23 -9.36
N LEU A 104 6.25 -6.23 -8.70
CA LEU A 104 6.40 -4.81 -9.07
C LEU A 104 7.50 -4.07 -8.29
N LEU A 105 8.18 -4.76 -7.35
CA LEU A 105 9.18 -4.15 -6.47
C LEU A 105 10.64 -4.42 -6.89
N LYS A 106 10.88 -5.21 -7.95
CA LYS A 106 12.25 -5.67 -8.31
C LYS A 106 13.24 -4.56 -8.65
N ASP A 107 12.74 -3.42 -9.12
CA ASP A 107 13.53 -2.31 -9.63
C ASP A 107 13.12 -0.98 -8.96
N LYS A 108 12.66 -1.05 -7.71
CA LYS A 108 12.13 0.08 -6.92
C LYS A 108 12.90 0.29 -5.63
#